data_AF-A0A257NEC5-F1
#
_entry.id   AF-A0A257NEC5-F1
#
_cell.length_a   1.000
_cell.length_b   1.000
_cell.length_c   1.000
_cell.angle_alpha   90.00
_cell.angle_beta   90.00
_cell.angle_gamma   90.00
#
_symmetry.space_group_name_H-M   'P 1'
#
loop_
_entity.id
_entity.type
_entity.pdbx_description
1 polymer ?
#
loop_
_entity_poly.entity_id
_entity_poly.type
_entity_poly.pdbx_seq_one_letter_code
_entity_poly.pdbx_strand_id
1 'polypeptide(L)'
;MLFSYMGYLDYNVREQFEGKRWAIPARVYASPLELFAGYALSAENFEALLKILHYKEDAALSAEGTYFKNGSQISVKTRDFVFWDQHQPSISMSLNFNDVGIESITDITKAEDIAIVRMDPVQIGSFYPTIKEDRVLIKLEEAPDSLVKGLLASEDRDFYQHFGVSLRGIARAMWTNVRAGGMVQGGSTITQQLVKNFYLSNERRLSRKVKEALMALILEYRYTKNEILEAYLNEIYLGQNGANAVHGFGLASEFYFGSTLKDLPLEQVASLVALVRGPSEYDPRRYPDRALQRRNLVLDEMSTEGYISADQAVEAKAKPLSVIPRPQRSSNRYPGFLDLVKRQLRQDYHEEDLTSQGLRIFTTLDTQIQDTLENTVDTKLNQLDKLPNANNLDDSFGISKQIYHYHQSERFDHCG
;
A
#
# COMPACT_ATOMS: atom_id res chain seq x y z
N MET A 1 38.40 -8.80 18.47
CA MET A 1 37.04 -9.06 19.00
C MET A 1 36.06 -7.94 18.65
N LEU A 2 36.27 -6.69 19.07
CA LEU A 2 35.31 -5.60 18.80
C LEU A 2 35.13 -5.29 17.29
N PHE A 3 36.22 -5.21 16.53
CA PHE A 3 36.18 -5.01 15.07
C PHE A 3 35.47 -6.15 14.33
N SER A 4 35.74 -7.40 14.72
CA SER A 4 35.08 -8.58 14.17
C SER A 4 33.58 -8.58 14.47
N TYR A 5 33.20 -8.17 15.68
CA TYR A 5 31.80 -8.03 16.08
C TYR A 5 31.10 -6.90 15.33
N MET A 6 31.76 -5.76 15.13
CA MET A 6 31.23 -4.65 14.33
C MET A 6 31.03 -5.07 12.87
N GLY A 7 32.00 -5.77 12.28
CA GLY A 7 31.90 -6.33 10.93
C GLY A 7 30.74 -7.33 10.80
N TYR A 8 30.50 -8.14 11.83
CA TYR A 8 29.33 -9.03 11.88
C TYR A 8 28.01 -8.25 11.94
N LEU A 9 27.88 -7.24 12.80
CA LEU A 9 26.67 -6.40 12.85
C LEU A 9 26.42 -5.70 11.52
N ASP A 10 27.50 -5.22 10.91
CA ASP A 10 27.49 -4.52 9.64
C ASP A 10 27.11 -5.41 8.46
N TYR A 11 27.57 -6.65 8.44
CA TYR A 11 27.11 -7.66 7.50
C TYR A 11 25.60 -7.92 7.65
N ASN A 12 25.13 -8.12 8.89
CA ASN A 12 23.70 -8.36 9.14
C ASN A 12 22.84 -7.17 8.69
N VAL A 13 23.26 -5.94 9.01
CA VAL A 13 22.57 -4.71 8.57
C VAL A 13 22.48 -4.66 7.06
N ARG A 14 23.54 -4.98 6.32
CA ARG A 14 23.51 -4.99 4.85
C ARG A 14 22.54 -6.03 4.32
N GLU A 15 22.69 -7.29 4.72
CA GLU A 15 21.83 -8.36 4.20
C GLU A 15 20.34 -8.13 4.44
N GLN A 16 19.93 -7.77 5.66
CA GLN A 16 18.50 -7.63 5.93
C GLN A 16 17.93 -6.27 5.48
N PHE A 17 18.74 -5.20 5.43
CA PHE A 17 18.25 -3.91 4.94
C PHE A 17 18.14 -3.89 3.41
N GLU A 18 19.17 -4.36 2.69
CA GLU A 18 19.18 -4.34 1.22
C GLU A 18 18.15 -5.32 0.66
N GLY A 19 18.06 -6.53 1.23
CA GLY A 19 17.09 -7.54 0.78
C GLY A 19 15.62 -7.15 0.98
N LYS A 20 15.31 -6.32 1.98
CA LYS A 20 13.94 -5.89 2.29
C LYS A 20 13.55 -4.53 1.70
N ARG A 21 14.52 -3.66 1.40
CA ARG A 21 14.29 -2.31 0.88
C ARG A 21 13.91 -2.28 -0.61
N TRP A 22 14.44 -3.23 -1.40
CA TRP A 22 14.32 -3.23 -2.87
C TRP A 22 13.37 -4.28 -3.43
N ALA A 23 12.58 -4.88 -2.55
CA ALA A 23 11.52 -5.81 -2.87
C ALA A 23 10.38 -5.12 -3.66
N ILE A 24 10.52 -5.02 -4.98
CA ILE A 24 9.42 -4.55 -5.83
C ILE A 24 8.38 -5.68 -5.88
N PRO A 25 7.14 -5.45 -5.41
CA PRO A 25 6.14 -6.50 -5.41
C PRO A 25 5.80 -6.92 -6.83
N ALA A 26 5.50 -8.19 -7.01
CA ALA A 26 4.90 -8.62 -8.25
C ALA A 26 3.47 -8.09 -8.32
N ARG A 27 3.11 -7.44 -9.41
CA ARG A 27 1.76 -6.92 -9.66
C ARG A 27 0.97 -7.97 -10.41
N VAL A 28 -0.24 -8.25 -9.95
CA VAL A 28 -1.15 -9.21 -10.58
C VAL A 28 -2.24 -8.42 -11.30
N TYR A 29 -2.37 -8.66 -12.59
CA TYR A 29 -3.31 -8.01 -13.48
C TYR A 29 -4.39 -9.00 -13.94
N ALA A 30 -5.62 -8.51 -14.07
CA ALA A 30 -6.69 -9.19 -14.78
C ALA A 30 -6.33 -9.40 -16.27
N SER A 31 -7.17 -10.15 -16.98
CA SER A 31 -7.08 -10.22 -18.44
C SER A 31 -7.28 -8.80 -19.01
N PRO A 32 -6.37 -8.29 -19.85
CA PRO A 32 -6.61 -7.04 -20.56
C PRO A 32 -7.86 -7.12 -21.41
N LEU A 33 -8.60 -6.02 -21.46
CA LEU A 33 -9.80 -5.93 -22.28
C LEU A 33 -9.41 -5.46 -23.68
N GLU A 34 -9.69 -6.28 -24.69
CA GLU A 34 -9.53 -5.91 -26.09
C GLU A 34 -10.87 -5.44 -26.66
N LEU A 35 -10.91 -4.18 -27.11
CA LEU A 35 -12.07 -3.52 -27.67
C LEU A 35 -11.95 -3.47 -29.19
N PHE A 36 -13.07 -3.71 -29.86
CA PHE A 36 -13.21 -3.62 -31.31
C PHE A 36 -14.67 -3.28 -31.66
N ALA A 37 -14.90 -2.82 -32.88
CA ALA A 37 -16.26 -2.54 -33.37
C ALA A 37 -17.11 -3.83 -33.37
N GLY A 38 -18.29 -3.77 -32.75
CA GLY A 38 -19.19 -4.89 -32.52
C GLY A 38 -19.00 -5.61 -31.17
N TYR A 39 -18.02 -5.20 -30.35
CA TYR A 39 -17.85 -5.76 -29.00
C TYR A 39 -19.04 -5.38 -28.10
N ALA A 40 -19.65 -6.38 -27.45
CA ALA A 40 -20.87 -6.23 -26.65
C ALA A 40 -20.58 -5.59 -25.27
N LEU A 41 -20.30 -4.30 -25.27
CA LEU A 41 -20.03 -3.50 -24.08
C LEU A 41 -20.79 -2.18 -24.16
N SER A 42 -21.64 -1.89 -23.17
CA SER A 42 -22.37 -0.61 -23.10
C SER A 42 -21.47 0.54 -22.67
N ALA A 43 -21.89 1.78 -22.98
CA ALA A 43 -21.20 2.98 -22.54
C ALA A 43 -21.12 3.05 -21.00
N GLU A 44 -22.16 2.62 -20.28
CA GLU A 44 -22.20 2.56 -18.82
C GLU A 44 -21.17 1.59 -18.25
N ASN A 45 -21.06 0.39 -18.85
CA ASN A 45 -20.12 -0.62 -18.38
C ASN A 45 -18.67 -0.22 -18.71
N PHE A 46 -18.45 0.42 -19.86
CA PHE A 46 -17.14 0.98 -20.19
C PHE A 46 -16.75 2.12 -19.25
N GLU A 47 -17.67 3.03 -18.93
CA GLU A 47 -17.44 4.08 -17.93
C GLU A 47 -17.14 3.49 -16.54
N ALA A 48 -17.86 2.43 -16.14
CA ALA A 48 -17.58 1.73 -14.89
C ALA A 48 -16.17 1.10 -14.88
N LEU A 49 -15.73 0.51 -16.00
CA LEU A 49 -14.36 0.02 -16.16
C LEU A 49 -13.34 1.15 -16.02
N LEU A 50 -13.56 2.29 -16.68
CA LEU A 50 -12.66 3.45 -16.58
C LEU A 50 -12.53 3.94 -15.13
N LYS A 51 -13.62 3.95 -14.36
CA LYS A 51 -13.60 4.26 -12.92
C LYS A 51 -12.80 3.23 -12.11
N ILE A 52 -12.94 1.94 -12.41
CA ILE A 52 -12.14 0.87 -11.78
C ILE A 52 -10.65 1.03 -12.10
N LEU A 53 -10.32 1.44 -13.33
CA LEU A 53 -8.96 1.77 -13.77
C LEU A 53 -8.48 3.15 -13.30
N HIS A 54 -9.25 3.82 -12.43
CA HIS A 54 -8.95 5.16 -11.90
C HIS A 54 -8.67 6.21 -12.98
N TYR A 55 -9.35 6.12 -14.13
CA TYR A 55 -9.33 7.20 -15.11
C TYR A 55 -10.11 8.40 -14.57
N LYS A 56 -9.59 9.61 -14.81
CA LYS A 56 -10.21 10.86 -14.34
C LYS A 56 -11.06 11.50 -15.44
N GLU A 57 -12.19 12.06 -15.06
CA GLU A 57 -13.01 12.82 -16.01
C GLU A 57 -12.34 14.16 -16.35
N ASP A 58 -12.04 14.37 -17.63
CA ASP A 58 -11.46 15.61 -18.17
C ASP A 58 -11.89 15.80 -19.62
N ALA A 59 -12.70 16.83 -19.87
CA ALA A 59 -13.20 17.17 -21.20
C ALA A 59 -12.10 17.49 -22.21
N ALA A 60 -10.93 17.94 -21.76
CA ALA A 60 -9.81 18.29 -22.63
C ALA A 60 -8.85 17.12 -22.90
N LEU A 61 -9.03 15.97 -22.22
CA LEU A 61 -8.10 14.84 -22.26
C LEU A 61 -6.63 15.27 -22.08
N SER A 62 -6.37 16.19 -21.14
CA SER A 62 -5.09 16.88 -21.00
C SER A 62 -3.96 15.95 -20.58
N ALA A 63 -4.27 14.93 -19.77
CA ALA A 63 -3.32 13.96 -19.25
C ALA A 63 -3.69 12.52 -19.63
N GLU A 64 -2.73 11.60 -19.60
CA GLU A 64 -2.99 10.17 -19.72
C GLU A 64 -3.89 9.67 -18.58
N GLY A 65 -4.68 8.63 -18.85
CA GLY A 65 -5.62 8.12 -17.85
C GLY A 65 -6.79 9.06 -17.63
N THR A 66 -7.24 9.75 -18.68
CA THR A 66 -8.42 10.64 -18.63
C THR A 66 -9.49 10.20 -19.62
N TYR A 67 -10.73 10.55 -19.33
CA TYR A 67 -11.85 10.30 -20.22
C TYR A 67 -12.89 11.42 -20.16
N PHE A 68 -13.76 11.47 -21.16
CA PHE A 68 -14.93 12.35 -21.18
C PHE A 68 -16.09 11.62 -21.84
N LYS A 69 -17.28 11.70 -21.23
CA LYS A 69 -18.51 11.09 -21.77
C LYS A 69 -19.44 12.18 -22.28
N ASN A 70 -19.91 12.02 -23.51
CA ASN A 70 -20.93 12.87 -24.12
C ASN A 70 -22.01 12.00 -24.78
N GLY A 71 -23.10 11.75 -24.06
CA GLY A 71 -24.16 10.85 -24.51
C GLY A 71 -23.64 9.43 -24.71
N SER A 72 -23.77 8.91 -25.94
CA SER A 72 -23.30 7.58 -26.34
C SER A 72 -21.87 7.57 -26.87
N GLN A 73 -21.12 8.68 -26.73
CA GLN A 73 -19.71 8.75 -27.09
C GLN A 73 -18.86 8.88 -25.84
N ILE A 74 -17.77 8.10 -25.75
CA ILE A 74 -16.76 8.22 -24.70
C ILE A 74 -15.40 8.42 -25.36
N SER A 75 -14.79 9.58 -25.11
CA SER A 75 -13.42 9.86 -25.53
C SER A 75 -12.46 9.55 -24.38
N VAL A 76 -11.34 8.91 -24.69
CA VAL A 76 -10.38 8.41 -23.70
C VAL A 76 -8.97 8.71 -24.18
N LYS A 77 -8.11 9.17 -23.27
CA LYS A 77 -6.65 9.17 -23.46
C LYS A 77 -6.05 8.07 -22.60
N THR A 78 -5.63 6.98 -23.24
CA THR A 78 -5.10 5.80 -22.54
C THR A 78 -3.77 6.11 -21.86
N ARG A 79 -3.37 5.25 -20.94
CA ARG A 79 -2.01 5.26 -20.39
C ARG A 79 -1.04 4.56 -21.32
N ASP A 80 0.20 5.00 -21.31
CA ASP A 80 1.32 4.19 -21.78
C ASP A 80 1.39 2.87 -20.99
N PHE A 81 1.47 1.74 -21.70
CA PHE A 81 1.51 0.43 -21.04
C PHE A 81 2.36 -0.60 -21.80
N VAL A 82 3.16 -1.38 -21.07
CA VAL A 82 3.96 -2.48 -21.61
C VAL A 82 3.27 -3.80 -21.29
N PHE A 83 2.72 -4.44 -22.31
CA PHE A 83 2.16 -5.79 -22.25
C PHE A 83 3.27 -6.85 -22.43
N TRP A 84 2.90 -8.12 -22.29
CA TRP A 84 3.84 -9.24 -22.46
C TRP A 84 4.32 -9.43 -23.91
N ASP A 85 3.58 -8.91 -24.88
CA ASP A 85 3.84 -9.05 -26.32
C ASP A 85 4.35 -7.76 -26.97
N GLN A 86 3.90 -6.59 -26.49
CA GLN A 86 4.26 -5.31 -27.07
C GLN A 86 4.17 -4.13 -26.09
N HIS A 87 4.94 -3.10 -26.35
CA HIS A 87 4.74 -1.77 -25.77
C HIS A 87 3.62 -1.05 -26.53
N GLN A 88 2.63 -0.56 -25.79
CA GLN A 88 1.51 0.19 -26.34
C GLN A 88 1.57 1.65 -25.84
N PRO A 89 1.90 2.61 -26.73
CA PRO A 89 1.92 4.01 -26.35
C PRO A 89 0.52 4.53 -26.03
N SER A 90 0.47 5.65 -25.28
CA SER A 90 -0.78 6.38 -25.05
C SER A 90 -1.43 6.77 -26.38
N ILE A 91 -2.74 6.50 -26.50
CA ILE A 91 -3.57 6.91 -27.62
C ILE A 91 -4.76 7.74 -27.12
N SER A 92 -5.16 8.72 -27.91
CA SER A 92 -6.42 9.44 -27.72
C SER A 92 -7.44 8.87 -28.68
N MET A 93 -8.47 8.20 -28.16
CA MET A 93 -9.48 7.51 -28.96
C MET A 93 -10.88 7.96 -28.57
N SER A 94 -11.81 7.88 -29.52
CA SER A 94 -13.24 8.08 -29.29
C SER A 94 -13.99 6.79 -29.59
N LEU A 95 -14.82 6.36 -28.66
CA LEU A 95 -15.68 5.19 -28.78
C LEU A 95 -17.12 5.65 -28.93
N ASN A 96 -17.79 5.23 -30.00
CA ASN A 96 -19.22 5.43 -30.17
C ASN A 96 -19.95 4.13 -29.82
N PHE A 97 -21.04 4.27 -29.07
CA PHE A 97 -21.84 3.15 -28.58
C PHE A 97 -23.25 3.19 -29.20
N ASN A 98 -23.80 2.00 -29.45
CA ASN A 98 -25.19 1.78 -29.80
C ASN A 98 -25.85 0.83 -28.77
N ASP A 99 -27.10 0.41 -29.03
CA ASP A 99 -27.86 -0.45 -28.12
C ASP A 99 -27.25 -1.86 -27.92
N VAL A 100 -26.36 -2.30 -28.81
CA VAL A 100 -25.75 -3.63 -28.81
C VAL A 100 -24.34 -3.60 -28.19
N GLY A 101 -23.61 -2.49 -28.36
CA GLY A 101 -22.26 -2.33 -27.83
C GLY A 101 -21.47 -1.24 -28.54
N ILE A 102 -20.19 -1.51 -28.78
CA ILE A 102 -19.29 -0.57 -29.45
C ILE A 102 -19.60 -0.55 -30.94
N GLU A 103 -19.96 0.61 -31.49
CA GLU A 103 -20.20 0.81 -32.91
C GLU A 103 -18.90 1.07 -33.66
N SER A 104 -18.07 1.98 -33.16
CA SER A 104 -16.80 2.37 -33.78
C SER A 104 -15.80 2.87 -32.74
N ILE A 105 -14.52 2.73 -33.07
CA ILE A 105 -13.39 3.27 -32.31
C ILE A 105 -12.52 4.04 -33.28
N THR A 106 -12.25 5.31 -33.00
CA THR A 106 -11.49 6.19 -33.89
C THR A 106 -10.37 6.88 -33.11
N ASP A 107 -9.15 6.91 -33.67
CA ASP A 107 -8.03 7.70 -33.17
C ASP A 107 -8.33 9.18 -33.39
N ILE A 108 -8.42 9.95 -32.29
CA ILE A 108 -8.74 11.39 -32.33
C ILE A 108 -7.62 12.19 -33.00
N THR A 109 -6.37 11.74 -32.86
CA THR A 109 -5.20 12.44 -33.39
C THR A 109 -5.01 12.21 -34.89
N LYS A 110 -5.29 10.99 -35.36
CA LYS A 110 -5.12 10.60 -36.77
C LYS A 110 -6.41 10.68 -37.58
N ALA A 111 -7.57 10.74 -36.92
CA ALA A 111 -8.88 10.61 -37.52
C ALA A 111 -9.05 9.31 -38.34
N GLU A 112 -8.48 8.21 -37.83
CA GLU A 112 -8.52 6.88 -38.45
C GLU A 112 -9.23 5.88 -37.54
N ASP A 113 -9.93 4.92 -38.15
CA ASP A 113 -10.58 3.84 -37.40
C ASP A 113 -9.54 2.89 -36.79
N ILE A 114 -9.76 2.53 -35.53
CA ILE A 114 -8.95 1.57 -34.79
C ILE A 114 -9.66 0.22 -34.83
N ALA A 115 -9.04 -0.76 -35.50
CA ALA A 115 -9.61 -2.10 -35.62
C ALA A 115 -9.70 -2.83 -34.27
N ILE A 116 -8.65 -2.72 -33.45
CA ILE A 116 -8.58 -3.29 -32.12
C ILE A 116 -7.73 -2.41 -31.22
N VAL A 117 -8.16 -2.22 -29.97
CA VAL A 117 -7.39 -1.55 -28.93
C VAL A 117 -7.43 -2.37 -27.66
N ARG A 118 -6.27 -2.55 -27.02
CA ARG A 118 -6.18 -3.21 -25.72
C ARG A 118 -6.13 -2.16 -24.62
N MET A 119 -7.01 -2.26 -23.63
CA MET A 119 -6.99 -1.39 -22.45
C MET A 119 -5.90 -1.82 -21.47
N ASP A 120 -5.38 -0.89 -20.68
CA ASP A 120 -4.57 -1.23 -19.51
C ASP A 120 -5.38 -2.15 -18.58
N PRO A 121 -4.80 -3.26 -18.11
CA PRO A 121 -5.56 -4.24 -17.34
C PRO A 121 -5.77 -3.76 -15.91
N VAL A 122 -6.89 -4.17 -15.32
CA VAL A 122 -7.18 -3.94 -13.91
C VAL A 122 -6.13 -4.65 -13.06
N GLN A 123 -5.43 -3.92 -12.19
CA GLN A 123 -4.58 -4.54 -11.19
C GLN A 123 -5.45 -5.17 -10.12
N ILE A 124 -5.42 -6.49 -10.01
CA ILE A 124 -6.28 -7.26 -9.10
C ILE A 124 -5.61 -7.60 -7.77
N GLY A 125 -4.30 -7.44 -7.70
CA GLY A 125 -3.55 -7.61 -6.46
C GLY A 125 -2.05 -7.46 -6.64
N SER A 126 -1.30 -7.80 -5.60
CA SER A 126 0.16 -7.85 -5.62
C SER A 126 0.69 -8.94 -4.70
N PHE A 127 1.79 -9.58 -5.09
CA PHE A 127 2.53 -10.52 -4.25
C PHE A 127 3.79 -9.86 -3.73
N TYR A 128 3.99 -9.93 -2.41
CA TYR A 128 5.13 -9.35 -1.71
C TYR A 128 6.13 -10.44 -1.31
N PRO A 129 7.45 -10.16 -1.34
CA PRO A 129 8.46 -11.05 -0.76
C PRO A 129 8.21 -11.29 0.72
N THR A 130 7.97 -12.57 0.98
CA THR A 130 8.31 -13.27 2.21
C THR A 130 7.67 -12.76 3.51
N ILE A 131 6.93 -13.68 4.12
CA ILE A 131 6.19 -13.63 5.41
C ILE A 131 4.75 -13.12 5.23
N LYS A 132 3.84 -13.65 6.06
CA LYS A 132 2.36 -13.58 6.03
C LYS A 132 1.80 -12.17 6.29
N GLU A 133 2.44 -11.16 5.74
CA GLU A 133 2.15 -9.76 5.96
C GLU A 133 1.79 -9.17 4.60
N ASP A 134 0.51 -8.82 4.44
CA ASP A 134 0.12 -7.92 3.36
C ASP A 134 0.95 -6.64 3.54
N ARG A 135 1.58 -6.12 2.48
CA ARG A 135 2.32 -4.86 2.55
C ARG A 135 1.73 -3.93 1.49
N VAL A 136 1.86 -2.62 1.69
CA VAL A 136 1.61 -1.62 0.65
C VAL A 136 2.78 -0.66 0.75
N LEU A 137 3.75 -0.84 -0.16
CA LEU A 137 4.98 -0.05 -0.13
C LEU A 137 4.72 1.37 -0.61
N ILE A 138 5.28 2.33 0.13
CA ILE A 138 5.18 3.75 -0.16
C ILE A 138 6.59 4.32 -0.25
N LYS A 139 6.86 5.03 -1.34
CA LYS A 139 8.06 5.86 -1.43
C LYS A 139 7.92 7.08 -0.52
N LEU A 140 9.02 7.58 0.02
CA LEU A 140 8.97 8.75 0.91
C LEU A 140 8.35 9.97 0.21
N GLU A 141 8.63 10.16 -1.08
CA GLU A 141 8.07 11.24 -1.91
C GLU A 141 6.54 11.15 -2.08
N GLU A 142 5.99 9.95 -1.88
CA GLU A 142 4.58 9.64 -1.99
C GLU A 142 3.85 9.72 -0.65
N ALA A 143 4.57 9.84 0.47
CA ALA A 143 3.97 9.93 1.80
C ALA A 143 3.39 11.34 2.04
N PRO A 144 2.22 11.46 2.71
CA PRO A 144 1.73 12.75 3.15
C PRO A 144 2.76 13.47 4.02
N ASP A 145 2.98 14.76 3.77
CA ASP A 145 3.89 15.59 4.56
C ASP A 145 3.51 15.62 6.05
N SER A 146 2.21 15.56 6.34
CA SER A 146 1.68 15.42 7.70
C SER A 146 2.15 14.16 8.42
N LEU A 147 2.36 13.05 7.70
CA LEU A 147 2.86 11.80 8.28
C LEU A 147 4.32 11.96 8.72
N VAL A 148 5.16 12.47 7.82
CA VAL A 148 6.58 12.70 8.12
C VAL A 148 6.70 13.67 9.30
N LYS A 149 6.02 14.81 9.25
CA LYS A 149 6.04 15.80 10.32
C LYS A 149 5.50 15.26 11.65
N GLY A 150 4.44 14.44 11.61
CA GLY A 150 3.89 13.78 12.80
C GLY A 150 4.89 12.84 13.46
N LEU A 151 5.58 12.03 12.66
CA LEU A 151 6.64 11.13 13.14
C LEU A 151 7.81 11.90 13.74
N LEU A 152 8.26 12.97 13.09
CA LEU A 152 9.32 13.82 13.65
C LEU A 152 8.89 14.45 14.97
N ALA A 153 7.68 15.01 15.05
CA ALA A 153 7.20 15.67 16.26
C ALA A 153 7.07 14.73 17.47
N SER A 154 6.49 13.54 17.25
CA SER A 154 6.17 12.55 18.30
C SER A 154 7.33 11.62 18.63
N GLU A 155 8.04 11.12 17.61
CA GLU A 155 9.00 10.03 17.79
C GLU A 155 10.44 10.54 17.81
N ASP A 156 10.81 11.51 16.94
CA ASP A 156 12.20 11.93 16.80
C ASP A 156 12.40 13.34 16.20
N ARG A 157 12.27 14.37 17.05
CA ARG A 157 12.28 15.79 16.64
C ARG A 157 13.56 16.23 15.95
N ASP A 158 14.68 15.66 16.38
CA ASP A 158 16.01 16.00 15.89
C ASP A 158 16.52 14.96 14.89
N PHE A 159 15.62 14.17 14.26
CA PHE A 159 15.98 13.03 13.41
C PHE A 159 17.07 13.36 12.40
N TYR A 160 16.92 14.47 11.68
CA TYR A 160 17.89 14.89 10.65
C TYR A 160 19.21 15.45 11.21
N GLN A 161 19.30 15.73 12.51
CA GLN A 161 20.45 16.39 13.14
C GLN A 161 21.39 15.40 13.86
N HIS A 162 20.88 14.28 14.35
CA HIS A 162 21.69 13.29 15.06
C HIS A 162 22.10 12.14 14.15
N PHE A 163 23.00 11.28 14.64
CA PHE A 163 23.49 10.12 13.90
C PHE A 163 23.12 8.84 14.67
N GLY A 164 21.99 8.22 14.32
CA GLY A 164 21.48 6.97 14.90
C GLY A 164 20.94 7.06 16.32
N VAL A 165 21.57 7.83 17.20
CA VAL A 165 21.20 7.99 18.61
C VAL A 165 21.11 9.48 18.96
N SER A 166 20.01 9.88 19.61
CA SER A 166 19.80 11.25 20.05
C SER A 166 20.14 11.42 21.52
N LEU A 167 21.30 12.02 21.82
CA LEU A 167 21.67 12.36 23.21
C LEU A 167 20.70 13.37 23.82
N ARG A 168 20.24 14.35 23.02
CA ARG A 168 19.22 15.33 23.43
C ARG A 168 17.88 14.64 23.72
N GLY A 169 17.45 13.70 22.88
CA GLY A 169 16.23 12.91 23.08
C GLY A 169 16.29 12.06 24.36
N ILE A 170 17.43 11.42 24.63
CA ILE A 170 17.65 10.64 25.85
C ILE A 170 17.58 11.54 27.09
N ALA A 171 18.29 12.67 27.09
CA ALA A 171 18.31 13.61 28.21
C ALA A 171 16.91 14.19 28.49
N ARG A 172 16.19 14.57 27.43
CA ARG A 172 14.81 15.07 27.50
C ARG A 172 13.87 14.03 28.10
N ALA A 173 13.89 12.80 27.58
CA ALA A 173 13.06 11.71 28.09
C ALA A 173 13.36 11.39 29.56
N MET A 174 14.65 11.39 29.94
CA MET A 174 15.05 11.19 31.34
C MET A 174 14.48 12.27 32.25
N TRP A 175 14.61 13.54 31.87
CA TRP A 175 14.06 14.68 32.63
C TRP A 175 12.54 14.59 32.79
N THR A 176 11.81 14.33 31.69
CA THR A 176 10.35 14.18 31.71
C THR A 176 9.91 13.04 32.60
N ASN A 177 10.58 11.88 32.52
CA ASN A 177 10.24 10.69 33.31
C ASN A 177 10.51 10.88 34.81
N VAL A 178 11.60 11.55 35.18
CA VAL A 178 11.89 11.89 36.57
C VAL A 178 10.83 12.82 37.14
N ARG A 179 10.42 13.85 36.38
CA ARG A 179 9.37 14.79 36.82
C ARG A 179 8.00 14.12 36.96
N ALA A 180 7.70 13.15 36.09
CA ALA A 180 6.44 12.42 36.11
C ALA A 180 6.40 11.24 37.10
N GLY A 181 7.52 10.91 37.76
CA GLY A 181 7.60 9.77 38.68
C GLY A 181 7.48 8.41 38.01
N GLY A 182 7.67 8.33 36.69
CA GLY A 182 7.46 7.11 35.90
C GLY A 182 7.86 7.27 34.44
N MET A 183 7.89 6.15 33.69
CA MET A 183 8.25 6.18 32.26
C MET A 183 7.06 6.66 31.42
N VAL A 184 7.11 7.93 30.99
CA VAL A 184 6.08 8.58 30.17
C VAL A 184 6.56 8.80 28.73
N GLN A 185 7.83 9.18 28.54
CA GLN A 185 8.43 9.46 27.25
C GLN A 185 9.57 8.49 26.93
N GLY A 186 9.68 8.06 25.66
CA GLY A 186 10.80 7.26 25.17
C GLY A 186 11.93 8.16 24.64
N GLY A 187 13.18 7.73 24.83
CA GLY A 187 14.36 8.38 24.24
C GLY A 187 14.94 7.65 23.02
N SER A 188 14.16 6.76 22.38
CA SER A 188 14.64 5.99 21.22
C SER A 188 14.35 6.73 19.92
N THR A 189 15.34 6.77 19.01
CA THR A 189 15.24 7.41 17.69
C THR A 189 14.47 6.55 16.70
N ILE A 190 14.02 7.13 15.59
CA ILE A 190 13.40 6.40 14.47
C ILE A 190 14.33 5.28 13.98
N THR A 191 15.62 5.56 13.81
CA THR A 191 16.64 4.58 13.41
C THR A 191 16.75 3.42 14.40
N GLN A 192 16.74 3.69 15.72
CA GLN A 192 16.77 2.64 16.73
C GLN A 192 15.49 1.79 16.72
N GLN A 193 14.34 2.42 16.52
CA GLN A 193 13.07 1.70 16.40
C GLN A 193 13.06 0.80 15.16
N LEU A 194 13.60 1.28 14.04
CA LEU A 194 13.74 0.51 12.81
C LEU A 194 14.62 -0.72 13.02
N VAL A 195 15.78 -0.54 13.66
CA VAL A 195 16.70 -1.63 14.00
C VAL A 195 16.03 -2.67 14.91
N LYS A 196 15.29 -2.21 15.91
CA LYS A 196 14.56 -3.08 16.84
C LYS A 196 13.56 -3.96 16.08
N ASN A 197 12.85 -3.42 15.10
CA ASN A 197 11.83 -4.17 14.35
C ASN A 197 12.44 -5.13 13.32
N PHE A 198 13.51 -4.73 12.62
CA PHE A 198 14.10 -5.58 11.58
C PHE A 198 14.98 -6.71 12.13
N TYR A 199 15.77 -6.46 13.17
CA TYR A 199 16.95 -7.29 13.45
C TYR A 199 16.93 -8.05 14.78
N LEU A 200 16.01 -7.73 15.68
CA LEU A 200 16.13 -8.15 17.08
C LEU A 200 14.83 -8.79 17.58
N SER A 201 14.97 -9.93 18.25
CA SER A 201 13.86 -10.58 18.93
C SER A 201 13.37 -9.76 20.13
N ASN A 202 12.15 -10.07 20.59
CA ASN A 202 11.44 -9.34 21.65
C ASN A 202 12.05 -9.42 23.07
N GLU A 203 13.27 -9.92 23.25
CA GLU A 203 13.94 -10.02 24.55
C GLU A 203 14.32 -8.68 25.18
N ARG A 204 13.80 -8.38 26.37
CA ARG A 204 14.08 -7.13 27.10
C ARG A 204 15.38 -7.23 27.91
N ARG A 205 16.54 -7.04 27.28
CA ARG A 205 17.87 -6.99 27.95
C ARG A 205 18.62 -5.70 27.66
N LEU A 206 19.36 -5.17 28.64
CA LEU A 206 20.18 -3.96 28.46
C LEU A 206 21.25 -4.14 27.36
N SER A 207 21.80 -5.35 27.23
CA SER A 207 22.71 -5.72 26.14
C SER A 207 22.08 -5.58 24.75
N ARG A 208 20.77 -5.85 24.62
CA ARG A 208 20.03 -5.61 23.37
C ARG A 208 19.98 -4.14 23.04
N LYS A 209 19.77 -3.27 24.03
CA LYS A 209 19.69 -1.82 23.81
C LYS A 209 21.01 -1.22 23.33
N VAL A 210 22.14 -1.77 23.80
CA VAL A 210 23.48 -1.42 23.27
C VAL A 210 23.64 -1.90 21.82
N LYS A 211 23.20 -3.14 21.51
CA LYS A 211 23.22 -3.66 20.14
C LYS A 211 22.36 -2.82 19.19
N GLU A 212 21.15 -2.39 19.62
CA GLU A 212 20.28 -1.47 18.88
C GLU A 212 21.00 -0.16 18.54
N ALA A 213 21.68 0.44 19.53
CA ALA A 213 22.43 1.69 19.31
C ALA A 213 23.59 1.51 18.33
N LEU A 214 24.37 0.44 18.44
CA LEU A 214 25.48 0.16 17.52
C LEU A 214 24.98 -0.08 16.08
N MET A 215 23.93 -0.89 15.93
CA MET A 215 23.34 -1.15 14.61
C MET A 215 22.68 0.11 14.02
N ALA A 216 22.09 0.99 14.83
CA ALA A 216 21.56 2.27 14.37
C ALA A 216 22.67 3.19 13.84
N LEU A 217 23.82 3.24 14.51
CA LEU A 217 25.00 3.99 14.03
C LEU A 217 25.53 3.43 12.71
N ILE A 218 25.59 2.10 12.57
CA ILE A 218 25.99 1.45 11.33
C ILE A 218 25.01 1.77 10.20
N LEU A 219 23.70 1.72 10.48
CA LEU A 219 22.67 1.99 9.49
C LEU A 219 22.78 3.42 8.95
N GLU A 220 22.97 4.40 9.83
CA GLU A 220 23.13 5.83 9.49
C GLU A 220 24.45 6.14 8.79
N TYR A 221 25.46 5.31 8.98
CA TYR A 221 26.71 5.41 8.24
C TYR A 221 26.56 4.97 6.78
N ARG A 222 25.67 4.02 6.52
CA ARG A 222 25.49 3.41 5.20
C ARG A 222 24.39 4.03 4.38
N TYR A 223 23.33 4.49 5.02
CA TYR A 223 22.12 4.96 4.37
C TYR A 223 21.79 6.37 4.81
N THR A 224 21.27 7.15 3.89
CA THR A 224 20.81 8.51 4.15
C THR A 224 19.55 8.50 5.02
N LYS A 225 19.28 9.64 5.66
CA LYS A 225 18.09 9.84 6.51
C LYS A 225 16.79 9.52 5.80
N ASN A 226 16.67 9.90 4.53
CA ASN A 226 15.47 9.68 3.75
C ASN A 226 15.24 8.19 3.47
N GLU A 227 16.30 7.44 3.21
CA GLU A 227 16.22 6.00 2.98
C GLU A 227 15.85 5.23 4.26
N ILE A 228 16.39 5.67 5.41
CA ILE A 228 16.03 5.14 6.72
C ILE A 228 14.57 5.44 7.04
N LEU A 229 14.13 6.67 6.77
CA LEU A 229 12.75 7.07 7.01
C LEU A 229 11.78 6.30 6.09
N GLU A 230 12.09 6.17 4.80
CA GLU A 230 11.30 5.37 3.86
C GLU A 230 11.18 3.91 4.32
N ALA A 231 12.29 3.27 4.69
CA ALA A 231 12.26 1.92 5.24
C ALA A 231 11.44 1.84 6.52
N TYR A 232 11.51 2.86 7.38
CA TYR A 232 10.69 2.96 8.58
C TYR A 232 9.19 3.05 8.29
N LEU A 233 8.80 3.86 7.30
CA LEU A 233 7.40 4.00 6.91
C LEU A 233 6.78 2.67 6.44
N ASN A 234 7.60 1.78 5.89
CA ASN A 234 7.16 0.52 5.31
C ASN A 234 7.27 -0.68 6.28
N GLU A 235 8.12 -0.62 7.31
CA GLU A 235 8.37 -1.77 8.19
C GLU A 235 7.71 -1.66 9.57
N ILE A 236 7.41 -0.45 10.05
CA ILE A 236 6.89 -0.25 11.40
C ILE A 236 5.62 -1.07 11.64
N TYR A 237 5.61 -1.86 12.71
CA TYR A 237 4.42 -2.61 13.12
C TYR A 237 3.37 -1.63 13.66
N LEU A 238 2.16 -1.67 13.11
CA LEU A 238 1.07 -0.74 13.42
C LEU A 238 -0.24 -1.42 13.84
N GLY A 239 -0.35 -2.75 13.74
CA GLY A 239 -1.54 -3.44 14.23
C GLY A 239 -1.53 -4.95 13.94
N GLN A 240 -2.59 -5.63 14.37
CA GLN A 240 -2.77 -7.07 14.13
C GLN A 240 -4.15 -7.31 13.51
N ASN A 241 -4.20 -8.09 12.43
CA ASN A 241 -5.41 -8.59 11.80
C ASN A 241 -5.51 -10.11 11.98
N GLY A 242 -6.13 -10.57 13.06
CA GLY A 242 -6.21 -12.01 13.34
C GLY A 242 -4.82 -12.64 13.47
N ALA A 243 -4.46 -13.53 12.53
CA ALA A 243 -3.15 -14.18 12.49
C ALA A 243 -2.05 -13.36 11.76
N ASN A 244 -2.40 -12.26 11.10
CA ASN A 244 -1.48 -11.48 10.28
C ASN A 244 -1.13 -10.13 10.93
N ALA A 245 0.14 -9.74 10.86
CA ALA A 245 0.60 -8.45 11.35
C ALA A 245 0.40 -7.35 10.29
N VAL A 246 0.08 -6.14 10.72
CA VAL A 246 -0.08 -4.95 9.87
C VAL A 246 1.19 -4.12 10.00
N HIS A 247 2.02 -4.17 8.95
CA HIS A 247 3.28 -3.45 8.87
C HIS A 247 3.21 -2.34 7.82
N GLY A 248 3.79 -1.19 8.17
CA GLY A 248 3.88 -0.02 7.33
C GLY A 248 2.59 0.80 7.26
N PHE A 249 2.76 2.10 6.98
CA PHE A 249 1.66 3.06 6.99
C PHE A 249 0.66 2.87 5.85
N GLY A 250 1.09 2.31 4.72
CA GLY A 250 0.22 2.08 3.56
C GLY A 250 -0.81 1.00 3.84
N LEU A 251 -0.36 -0.15 4.34
CA LEU A 251 -1.30 -1.18 4.75
C LEU A 251 -2.15 -0.69 5.92
N ALA A 252 -1.56 0.04 6.88
CA ALA A 252 -2.30 0.54 8.03
C ALA A 252 -3.40 1.54 7.65
N SER A 253 -3.22 2.38 6.62
CA SER A 253 -4.26 3.30 6.16
C SER A 253 -5.45 2.55 5.60
N GLU A 254 -5.23 1.56 4.74
CA GLU A 254 -6.29 0.70 4.21
C GLU A 254 -6.94 -0.11 5.33
N PHE A 255 -6.12 -0.67 6.22
CA PHE A 255 -6.57 -1.51 7.31
C PHE A 255 -7.47 -0.75 8.28
N TYR A 256 -7.13 0.47 8.71
CA TYR A 256 -7.88 1.23 9.71
C TYR A 256 -8.96 2.14 9.11
N PHE A 257 -8.76 2.68 7.90
CA PHE A 257 -9.61 3.70 7.30
C PHE A 257 -10.17 3.33 5.91
N GLY A 258 -9.74 2.22 5.32
CA GLY A 258 -10.21 1.80 3.98
C GLY A 258 -9.84 2.77 2.87
N SER A 259 -8.83 3.61 3.08
CA SER A 259 -8.41 4.68 2.18
C SER A 259 -6.90 4.63 1.96
N THR A 260 -6.44 5.11 0.81
CA THR A 260 -5.00 5.20 0.53
C THR A 260 -4.36 6.20 1.49
N LEU A 261 -3.09 5.98 1.83
CA LEU A 261 -2.39 6.86 2.78
C LEU A 261 -2.35 8.32 2.30
N LYS A 262 -2.24 8.54 0.98
CA LYS A 262 -2.18 9.87 0.35
C LYS A 262 -3.45 10.69 0.56
N ASP A 263 -4.58 10.01 0.67
CA ASP A 263 -5.90 10.63 0.76
C ASP A 263 -6.36 10.82 2.21
N LEU A 264 -5.56 10.40 3.20
CA LEU A 264 -5.95 10.51 4.60
C LEU A 264 -5.92 11.97 5.10
N PRO A 265 -6.97 12.42 5.81
CA PRO A 265 -6.96 13.70 6.50
C PRO A 265 -6.05 13.68 7.73
N LEU A 266 -5.67 14.88 8.21
CA LEU A 266 -4.68 15.08 9.28
C LEU A 266 -4.97 14.26 10.55
N GLU A 267 -6.22 14.21 11.00
CA GLU A 267 -6.60 13.48 12.21
C GLU A 267 -6.38 11.96 12.08
N GLN A 268 -6.58 11.40 10.88
CA GLN A 268 -6.38 9.99 10.61
C GLN A 268 -4.89 9.66 10.47
N VAL A 269 -4.12 10.55 9.84
CA VAL A 269 -2.65 10.45 9.81
C VAL A 269 -2.08 10.50 11.24
N ALA A 270 -2.53 11.44 12.07
CA ALA A 270 -2.12 11.53 13.48
C ALA A 270 -2.53 10.27 14.27
N SER A 271 -3.67 9.65 13.94
CA SER A 271 -4.07 8.36 14.53
C SER A 271 -3.12 7.23 14.14
N LEU A 272 -2.62 7.18 12.91
CA LEU A 272 -1.60 6.19 12.53
C LEU A 272 -0.27 6.44 13.25
N VAL A 273 0.16 7.70 13.35
CA VAL A 273 1.38 8.06 14.10
C VAL A 273 1.26 7.67 15.58
N ALA A 274 0.07 7.85 16.18
CA ALA A 274 -0.19 7.46 17.56
C ALA A 274 0.03 5.96 17.83
N LEU A 275 -0.22 5.10 16.84
CA LEU A 275 -0.05 3.65 16.96
C LEU A 275 1.41 3.24 17.11
N VAL A 276 2.37 3.98 16.55
CA VAL A 276 3.80 3.67 16.58
C VAL A 276 4.30 3.37 18.01
N ARG A 277 3.81 4.15 18.98
CA ARG A 277 4.19 4.02 20.39
C ARG A 277 3.81 2.67 20.98
N GLY A 278 2.68 2.11 20.55
CA GLY A 278 2.09 0.91 21.13
C GLY A 278 0.88 0.45 20.33
N PRO A 279 1.08 -0.28 19.22
CA PRO A 279 0.01 -0.64 18.29
C PRO A 279 -1.17 -1.35 18.96
N SER A 280 -0.87 -2.28 19.87
CA SER A 280 -1.90 -3.02 20.61
C SER A 280 -2.54 -2.23 21.77
N GLU A 281 -1.83 -1.24 22.31
CA GLU A 281 -2.31 -0.42 23.44
C GLU A 281 -3.22 0.72 22.98
N TYR A 282 -2.92 1.27 21.80
CA TYR A 282 -3.63 2.38 21.18
C TYR A 282 -4.47 1.94 19.98
N ASP A 283 -4.78 0.65 19.87
CA ASP A 283 -5.66 0.17 18.81
C ASP A 283 -7.02 0.89 18.90
N PRO A 284 -7.42 1.67 17.88
CA PRO A 284 -8.61 2.53 17.92
C PRO A 284 -9.92 1.76 17.92
N ARG A 285 -9.92 0.47 17.55
CA ARG A 285 -11.10 -0.39 17.60
C ARG A 285 -11.28 -0.99 18.98
N ARG A 286 -10.17 -1.37 19.61
CA ARG A 286 -10.18 -2.04 20.93
C ARG A 286 -10.22 -1.05 22.09
N TYR A 287 -9.52 0.08 21.97
CA TYR A 287 -9.34 1.08 23.03
C TYR A 287 -9.52 2.50 22.47
N PRO A 288 -10.73 2.87 22.00
CA PRO A 288 -10.97 4.14 21.32
C PRO A 288 -10.58 5.36 22.17
N ASP A 289 -10.87 5.36 23.47
CA ASP A 289 -10.54 6.50 24.35
C ASP A 289 -9.02 6.73 24.46
N ARG A 290 -8.23 5.65 24.58
CA ARG A 290 -6.77 5.74 24.64
C ARG A 290 -6.18 6.19 23.31
N ALA A 291 -6.71 5.64 22.21
CA ALA A 291 -6.30 6.01 20.86
C ALA A 291 -6.58 7.50 20.59
N LEU A 292 -7.76 7.99 21.00
CA LEU A 292 -8.15 9.39 20.87
C LEU A 292 -7.21 10.32 21.66
N GLN A 293 -6.94 9.99 22.92
CA GLN A 293 -6.01 10.75 23.75
C GLN A 293 -4.60 10.78 23.15
N ARG A 294 -4.11 9.64 22.65
CA ARG A 294 -2.77 9.55 22.04
C ARG A 294 -2.69 10.31 20.72
N ARG A 295 -3.69 10.21 19.85
CA ARG A 295 -3.80 11.03 18.62
C ARG A 295 -3.77 12.52 18.96
N ASN A 296 -4.53 12.94 19.96
CA ASN A 296 -4.59 14.36 20.35
C ASN A 296 -3.24 14.86 20.87
N LEU A 297 -2.48 14.02 21.57
CA LEU A 297 -1.11 14.34 21.97
C LEU A 297 -0.17 14.50 20.77
N VAL A 298 -0.27 13.64 19.75
CA VAL A 298 0.51 13.82 18.51
C VAL A 298 0.18 15.16 17.84
N LEU A 299 -1.11 15.53 17.77
CA LEU A 299 -1.53 16.82 17.22
C LEU A 299 -0.98 18.01 18.03
N ASP A 300 -0.93 17.89 19.36
CA ASP A 300 -0.29 18.89 20.23
C ASP A 300 1.21 19.02 19.97
N GLU A 301 1.91 17.90 19.81
CA GLU A 301 3.33 17.88 19.50
C GLU A 301 3.60 18.48 18.12
N MET A 302 2.79 18.15 17.11
CA MET A 302 2.90 18.77 15.78
C MET A 302 2.67 20.28 15.81
N SER A 303 1.69 20.75 16.58
CA SER A 303 1.42 22.19 16.76
C SER A 303 2.57 22.90 17.48
N THR A 304 3.11 22.27 18.53
CA THR A 304 4.24 22.82 19.31
C THR A 304 5.50 22.98 18.47
N GLU A 305 5.78 22.03 17.57
CA GLU A 305 6.91 22.10 16.64
C GLU A 305 6.62 23.00 15.41
N GLY A 306 5.42 23.61 15.32
CA GLY A 306 5.03 24.53 14.25
C GLY A 306 4.71 23.86 12.92
N TYR A 307 4.50 22.54 12.91
CA TYR A 307 4.14 21.79 11.70
C TYR A 307 2.69 21.98 11.27
N ILE A 308 1.81 22.29 12.22
CA ILE A 308 0.41 22.67 12.01
C ILE A 308 0.08 23.89 12.86
N SER A 309 -0.95 24.64 12.49
CA SER A 309 -1.44 25.75 13.32
C SER A 309 -2.21 25.25 14.55
N ALA A 310 -2.33 26.11 15.57
CA ALA A 310 -3.16 25.82 16.73
C ALA A 310 -4.63 25.54 16.34
N ASP A 311 -5.16 26.28 15.36
CA ASP A 311 -6.52 26.09 14.87
C ASP A 311 -6.69 24.74 14.16
N GLN A 312 -5.73 24.34 13.32
CA GLN A 312 -5.73 23.02 12.68
C GLN A 312 -5.69 21.90 13.73
N ALA A 313 -4.90 22.06 14.79
CA ALA A 313 -4.84 21.09 15.88
C ALA A 313 -6.19 21.00 16.62
N VAL A 314 -6.84 22.13 16.92
CA VAL A 314 -8.15 22.15 17.58
C VAL A 314 -9.22 21.50 16.70
N GLU A 315 -9.25 21.81 15.40
CA GLU A 315 -10.21 21.23 14.47
C GLU A 315 -10.01 19.71 14.34
N ALA A 316 -8.78 19.26 14.12
CA ALA A 316 -8.47 17.83 13.97
C ALA A 316 -8.80 17.03 15.25
N LYS A 317 -8.60 17.61 16.44
CA LYS A 317 -8.96 16.96 17.71
C LYS A 317 -10.46 16.79 17.89
N ALA A 318 -11.28 17.69 17.34
CA ALA A 318 -12.72 17.62 17.42
C ALA A 318 -13.31 16.53 16.50
N LYS A 319 -12.55 16.05 15.51
CA LYS A 319 -12.98 14.96 14.62
C LYS A 319 -12.98 13.61 15.37
N PRO A 320 -13.95 12.72 15.08
CA PRO A 320 -13.94 11.35 15.59
C PRO A 320 -12.78 10.54 15.00
N LEU A 321 -12.50 9.36 15.59
CA LEU A 321 -11.46 8.46 15.07
C LEU A 321 -11.82 7.88 13.70
N SER A 322 -13.11 7.73 13.35
CA SER A 322 -13.58 7.29 12.03
C SER A 322 -12.94 6.01 11.47
N VAL A 323 -12.67 5.02 12.34
CA VAL A 323 -12.11 3.73 11.90
C VAL A 323 -13.19 2.81 11.35
N ILE A 324 -12.86 2.05 10.31
CA ILE A 324 -13.78 1.07 9.74
C ILE A 324 -13.98 -0.10 10.74
N PRO A 325 -15.22 -0.56 10.97
CA PRO A 325 -15.56 -1.52 12.03
C PRO A 325 -15.03 -2.93 11.75
N ARG A 326 -14.89 -3.29 10.47
CA ARG A 326 -14.15 -4.48 10.04
C ARG A 326 -13.05 -4.01 9.11
N PRO A 327 -11.81 -4.50 9.26
CA PRO A 327 -10.82 -4.26 8.24
C PRO A 327 -11.40 -4.80 6.94
N GLN A 328 -11.54 -3.93 5.95
CA GLN A 328 -11.55 -4.39 4.57
C GLN A 328 -10.28 -5.23 4.47
N ARG A 329 -10.39 -6.51 4.09
CA ARG A 329 -9.19 -7.24 3.66
C ARG A 329 -8.50 -6.31 2.66
N SER A 330 -7.17 -6.24 2.71
CA SER A 330 -6.38 -5.56 1.69
C SER A 330 -7.09 -5.74 0.36
N SER A 331 -7.32 -4.62 -0.34
CA SER A 331 -8.31 -4.41 -1.41
C SER A 331 -8.15 -5.30 -2.67
N ASN A 332 -7.57 -6.48 -2.52
CA ASN A 332 -7.65 -7.61 -3.43
C ASN A 332 -9.12 -7.98 -3.62
N ARG A 333 -9.72 -7.36 -4.64
CA ARG A 333 -11.10 -7.57 -5.08
C ARG A 333 -11.42 -9.06 -5.28
N TYR A 334 -10.40 -9.90 -5.55
CA TYR A 334 -10.56 -11.32 -5.88
C TYR A 334 -9.64 -12.23 -5.04
N PRO A 335 -9.84 -12.37 -3.72
CA PRO A 335 -8.90 -13.08 -2.85
C PRO A 335 -8.78 -14.57 -3.19
N GLY A 336 -9.90 -15.24 -3.50
CA GLY A 336 -9.90 -16.66 -3.87
C GLY A 336 -9.16 -16.93 -5.18
N PHE A 337 -9.25 -16.01 -6.14
CA PHE A 337 -8.53 -16.10 -7.40
C PHE A 337 -7.02 -15.85 -7.20
N LEU A 338 -6.65 -14.86 -6.39
CA LEU A 338 -5.24 -14.62 -6.06
C LEU A 338 -4.58 -15.81 -5.35
N ASP A 339 -5.30 -16.50 -4.47
CA ASP A 339 -4.82 -17.74 -3.87
C ASP A 339 -4.59 -18.84 -4.91
N LEU A 340 -5.46 -18.95 -5.93
CA LEU A 340 -5.26 -19.86 -7.05
C LEU A 340 -4.01 -19.51 -7.85
N VAL A 341 -3.87 -18.23 -8.23
CA VAL A 341 -2.70 -17.73 -8.97
C VAL A 341 -1.42 -18.00 -8.18
N LYS A 342 -1.41 -17.72 -6.87
CA LYS A 342 -0.26 -17.97 -5.99
C LYS A 342 0.10 -19.46 -5.91
N ARG A 343 -0.90 -20.34 -5.82
CA ARG A 343 -0.65 -21.81 -5.82
C ARG A 343 -0.06 -22.28 -7.15
N GLN A 344 -0.56 -21.76 -8.27
CA GLN A 344 -0.07 -22.13 -9.59
C GLN A 344 1.37 -21.63 -9.82
N LEU A 345 1.66 -20.37 -9.51
CA LEU A 345 3.01 -19.81 -9.66
C LEU A 345 4.07 -20.57 -8.84
N ARG A 346 3.70 -21.09 -7.67
CA ARG A 346 4.61 -21.90 -6.83
C ARG A 346 4.95 -23.27 -7.43
N GLN A 347 4.26 -23.72 -8.49
CA GLN A 347 4.62 -24.94 -9.21
C GLN A 347 5.80 -24.70 -10.16
N ASP A 348 5.89 -23.49 -10.72
CA ASP A 348 6.80 -23.17 -11.81
C ASP A 348 7.94 -22.22 -11.40
N TYR A 349 7.78 -21.46 -10.30
CA TYR A 349 8.73 -20.44 -9.83
C TYR A 349 9.11 -20.63 -8.37
N HIS A 350 10.35 -20.28 -8.01
CA HIS A 350 10.73 -20.14 -6.60
C HIS A 350 10.09 -18.87 -6.02
N GLU A 351 9.79 -18.88 -4.72
CA GLU A 351 9.14 -17.74 -4.04
C GLU A 351 10.00 -16.46 -4.09
N GLU A 352 11.32 -16.62 -4.18
CA GLU A 352 12.31 -15.54 -4.31
C GLU A 352 12.28 -14.89 -5.71
N ASP A 353 11.97 -15.66 -6.76
CA ASP A 353 11.84 -15.16 -8.14
C ASP A 353 10.59 -14.30 -8.29
N LEU A 354 9.51 -14.63 -7.57
CA LEU A 354 8.24 -13.91 -7.60
C LEU A 354 8.32 -12.50 -6.99
N THR A 355 9.44 -12.15 -6.37
CA THR A 355 9.47 -11.07 -5.39
C THR A 355 10.70 -10.17 -5.48
N SER A 356 11.68 -10.54 -6.31
CA SER A 356 12.96 -9.83 -6.47
C SER A 356 13.03 -8.92 -7.70
N GLN A 357 12.08 -9.01 -8.65
CA GLN A 357 12.17 -8.31 -9.94
C GLN A 357 10.96 -7.44 -10.30
N GLY A 358 9.98 -7.26 -9.40
CA GLY A 358 8.78 -6.47 -9.71
C GLY A 358 7.97 -7.05 -10.87
N LEU A 359 7.81 -8.38 -10.87
CA LEU A 359 7.15 -9.11 -11.96
C LEU A 359 5.75 -8.55 -12.24
N ARG A 360 5.36 -8.54 -13.51
CA ARG A 360 3.98 -8.28 -13.94
C ARG A 360 3.35 -9.60 -14.31
N ILE A 361 2.39 -10.04 -13.51
CA ILE A 361 1.68 -11.30 -13.68
C ILE A 361 0.35 -10.98 -14.35
N PHE A 362 0.18 -11.41 -15.60
CA PHE A 362 -1.08 -11.28 -16.31
C PHE A 362 -1.88 -12.56 -16.16
N THR A 363 -3.15 -12.43 -15.79
CA THR A 363 -4.04 -13.56 -15.51
C THR A 363 -5.17 -13.62 -16.52
N THR A 364 -5.96 -14.68 -16.46
CA THR A 364 -7.16 -14.86 -17.29
C THR A 364 -8.43 -14.35 -16.63
N LEU A 365 -8.32 -13.64 -15.50
CA LEU A 365 -9.50 -13.16 -14.80
C LEU A 365 -10.23 -12.12 -15.63
N ASP A 366 -11.46 -12.43 -16.00
CA ASP A 366 -12.42 -11.45 -16.50
C ASP A 366 -13.17 -10.85 -15.30
N THR A 367 -12.89 -9.58 -15.01
CA THR A 367 -13.46 -8.90 -13.84
C THR A 367 -14.97 -8.74 -13.96
N GLN A 368 -15.52 -8.58 -15.16
CA GLN A 368 -16.97 -8.41 -15.34
C GLN A 368 -17.72 -9.71 -15.07
N ILE A 369 -17.19 -10.83 -15.59
CA ILE A 369 -17.77 -12.16 -15.34
C ILE A 369 -17.67 -12.49 -13.85
N GLN A 370 -16.51 -12.25 -13.23
CA GLN A 370 -16.30 -12.54 -11.81
C GLN A 370 -17.21 -11.69 -10.92
N ASP A 371 -17.30 -10.37 -11.16
CA ASP A 371 -18.18 -9.47 -10.40
C ASP A 371 -19.65 -9.88 -10.55
N THR A 372 -20.08 -10.29 -11.75
CA THR A 372 -21.46 -10.76 -12.01
C THR A 372 -21.75 -12.06 -11.25
N LEU A 373 -20.78 -12.98 -11.23
CA LEU A 373 -20.88 -14.24 -10.50
C LEU A 373 -21.01 -14.00 -8.99
N GLU A 374 -20.11 -13.20 -8.40
CA GLU A 374 -20.10 -12.89 -6.96
C GLU A 374 -21.42 -12.23 -6.53
N ASN A 375 -21.88 -11.21 -7.26
CA ASN A 375 -23.17 -10.56 -6.98
C ASN A 375 -24.36 -11.51 -7.07
N THR A 376 -24.35 -12.45 -8.02
CA THR A 376 -25.43 -13.44 -8.20
C THR A 376 -25.46 -14.42 -7.03
N VAL A 377 -24.29 -14.88 -6.59
CA VAL A 377 -24.14 -15.80 -5.45
C VAL A 377 -24.60 -15.11 -4.16
N ASP A 378 -24.10 -13.91 -3.87
CA ASP A 378 -24.49 -13.13 -2.69
C ASP A 378 -26.00 -12.90 -2.65
N THR A 379 -26.62 -12.58 -3.78
CA THR A 379 -28.06 -12.36 -3.87
C THR A 379 -28.83 -13.65 -3.57
N LYS A 380 -28.41 -14.78 -4.13
CA LYS A 380 -29.08 -16.08 -3.92
C LYS A 380 -28.91 -16.60 -2.50
N LEU A 381 -27.72 -16.45 -1.91
CA LEU A 381 -27.48 -16.84 -0.52
C LEU A 381 -28.33 -16.02 0.45
N ASN A 382 -28.38 -14.70 0.28
CA ASN A 382 -29.24 -13.83 1.08
C ASN A 382 -30.74 -14.18 0.96
N GLN A 383 -31.17 -14.80 -0.14
CA GLN A 383 -32.52 -15.32 -0.30
C GLN A 383 -32.71 -16.68 0.40
N LEU A 384 -31.70 -17.54 0.38
CA LEU A 384 -31.72 -18.86 1.04
C LEU A 384 -31.60 -18.76 2.56
N ASP A 385 -30.81 -17.83 3.10
CA ASP A 385 -30.66 -17.58 4.54
C ASP A 385 -31.95 -17.03 5.18
N LYS A 386 -32.84 -16.44 4.38
CA LYS A 386 -34.17 -15.98 4.83
C LYS A 386 -35.19 -17.13 4.93
N LEU A 387 -34.83 -18.36 4.53
CA LEU A 387 -35.69 -19.53 4.69
C LEU A 387 -35.53 -20.14 6.09
N PRO A 388 -36.62 -20.64 6.72
CA PRO A 388 -36.63 -20.97 8.16
C PRO A 388 -35.71 -22.13 8.62
N ASN A 389 -34.94 -22.76 7.73
CA ASN A 389 -34.15 -23.97 7.99
C ASN A 389 -32.71 -23.94 7.42
N ALA A 390 -32.17 -22.77 7.05
CA ALA A 390 -30.79 -22.68 6.54
C ALA A 390 -29.78 -22.59 7.68
N ASN A 391 -29.22 -23.75 8.08
CA ASN A 391 -28.02 -23.77 8.92
C ASN A 391 -26.78 -23.70 8.02
N ASN A 392 -26.01 -22.61 8.13
CA ASN A 392 -24.65 -22.38 7.61
C ASN A 392 -24.28 -23.11 6.32
N LEU A 393 -24.49 -22.45 5.18
CA LEU A 393 -23.90 -22.84 3.91
C LEU A 393 -22.58 -22.06 3.73
N ASP A 394 -21.44 -22.77 3.76
CA ASP A 394 -20.12 -22.22 3.42
C ASP A 394 -19.81 -22.50 1.94
N ASP A 395 -19.21 -21.51 1.26
CA ASP A 395 -19.07 -21.45 -0.18
C ASP A 395 -17.64 -21.73 -0.69
N SER A 396 -17.53 -22.38 -1.85
CA SER A 396 -16.31 -22.40 -2.68
C SER A 396 -16.65 -22.51 -4.17
N PHE A 397 -16.44 -21.44 -4.95
CA PHE A 397 -16.59 -21.44 -6.41
C PHE A 397 -15.51 -20.58 -7.08
N GLY A 398 -14.98 -21.05 -8.21
CA GLY A 398 -14.05 -20.29 -9.07
C GLY A 398 -14.09 -20.81 -10.50
N ILE A 399 -14.14 -19.91 -11.48
CA ILE A 399 -14.05 -20.24 -12.91
C ILE A 399 -12.58 -20.12 -13.32
N SER A 400 -11.99 -21.20 -13.83
CA SER A 400 -10.58 -21.21 -14.27
C SER A 400 -10.50 -21.37 -15.80
N LYS A 401 -9.77 -20.44 -16.43
CA LYS A 401 -9.22 -20.61 -17.78
C LYS A 401 -7.71 -20.35 -17.69
N GLN A 402 -6.93 -21.07 -18.49
CA GLN A 402 -5.49 -21.29 -18.35
C GLN A 402 -4.63 -20.01 -18.49
N ILE A 403 -3.72 -19.74 -17.55
CA ILE A 403 -2.78 -18.60 -17.54
C ILE A 403 -1.70 -18.74 -18.62
N TYR A 404 -1.36 -17.66 -19.33
CA TYR A 404 -0.19 -17.58 -20.22
C TYR A 404 0.97 -16.83 -19.54
N HIS A 405 2.21 -17.33 -19.64
CA HIS A 405 3.42 -16.74 -19.05
C HIS A 405 4.46 -16.36 -20.11
N TYR A 406 5.04 -15.15 -20.06
CA TYR A 406 6.37 -14.84 -20.62
C TYR A 406 7.03 -13.57 -20.03
N HIS A 407 8.36 -13.53 -20.09
CA HIS A 407 9.34 -12.70 -19.36
C HIS A 407 9.92 -11.58 -20.24
N GLN A 408 10.27 -10.41 -19.67
CA GLN A 408 11.30 -9.54 -20.26
C GLN A 408 12.28 -9.04 -19.19
N SER A 409 13.50 -9.58 -19.20
CA SER A 409 14.65 -8.98 -18.50
C SER A 409 15.28 -7.98 -19.46
N GLU A 410 15.19 -6.69 -19.17
CA GLU A 410 16.13 -5.75 -19.77
C GLU A 410 17.41 -5.78 -18.94
N ARG A 411 18.42 -6.50 -19.44
CA ARG A 411 19.81 -6.26 -19.04
C ARG A 411 20.17 -4.86 -19.52
N PHE A 412 20.36 -3.94 -18.59
CA PHE A 412 21.20 -2.79 -18.83
C PHE A 412 22.66 -3.27 -18.87
N ASP A 413 23.11 -3.67 -20.06
CA ASP A 413 24.53 -3.78 -20.38
C ASP A 413 25.11 -2.35 -20.44
N HIS A 414 25.68 -1.87 -19.34
CA HIS A 414 26.66 -0.80 -19.41
C HIS A 414 28.02 -1.38 -19.81
N CYS A 415 28.24 -1.46 -21.12
CA CYS A 415 29.57 -1.27 -21.70
C CYS A 415 29.74 0.22 -22.03
N GLY A 416 30.79 0.82 -21.49
CA GLY A 416 31.18 2.22 -21.68
C GLY A 416 32.17 2.64 -20.61
#